data_AF-A0A8T1ARC8-F1
#
_entry.id   AF-A0A8T1ARC8-F1
#
_cell.length_a   1.000
_cell.length_b   1.000
_cell.length_c   1.000
_cell.angle_alpha   90.00
_cell.angle_beta   90.00
_cell.angle_gamma   90.00
#
_symmetry.space_group_name_H-M   'P 1'
#
loop_
_entity.id
_entity.type
_entity.pdbx_description
1 polymer ?
#
loop_
_entity_poly.entity_id
_entity_poly.type
_entity_poly.pdbx_seq_one_letter_code
_entity_poly.pdbx_strand_id
1 'polypeptide(L)'
;MPVRKGSTVYVQQDNAGPHVLEDDSELEAAGSIGGWMIQMRCQPPRSPDFNVLDLGYFSSIQALQYRKACYDTSSLITAVHEAFQELRWQTLDKCFVTK
;
A
#
# COMPACT_ATOMS: atom_id res chain seq x y z
N MET A 1 11.71 7.46 8.40
CA MET A 1 11.96 7.26 9.85
C MET A 1 11.11 6.08 10.29
N PRO A 2 11.62 5.10 11.05
CA PRO A 2 10.78 4.02 11.55
C PRO A 2 9.70 4.61 12.47
N VAL A 3 8.46 4.14 12.29
CA VAL A 3 7.35 4.46 13.18
C VAL A 3 7.71 4.03 14.60
N ARG A 4 7.56 4.92 15.57
CA ARG A 4 7.79 4.62 16.99
C ARG A 4 6.45 4.38 17.68
N LYS A 5 6.45 3.54 18.72
CA LYS A 5 5.30 3.44 19.63
C LYS A 5 4.96 4.84 20.17
N GLY A 6 3.69 5.23 20.07
CA GLY A 6 3.20 6.57 20.40
C GLY A 6 3.12 7.56 19.22
N SER A 7 3.60 7.19 18.03
CA SER A 7 3.34 7.97 16.79
C SER A 7 2.13 7.40 16.05
N THR A 8 1.32 8.28 15.47
CA THR A 8 0.17 7.87 14.64
C THR A 8 0.66 7.29 13.32
N VAL A 9 0.17 6.10 12.98
CA VAL A 9 0.30 5.49 11.65
C VAL A 9 -0.96 5.80 10.86
N TYR A 10 -0.79 6.48 9.73
CA TYR A 10 -1.87 6.69 8.79
C TYR A 10 -1.87 5.60 7.73
N VAL A 11 -3.00 4.95 7.54
CA VAL A 11 -3.23 4.01 6.44
C VAL A 11 -4.17 4.69 5.45
N GLN A 12 -3.68 4.96 4.25
CA GLN A 12 -4.45 5.59 3.20
C GLN A 12 -5.08 4.52 2.29
N GLN A 13 -6.35 4.69 1.94
CA GLN A 13 -7.09 3.83 1.00
C GLN A 13 -7.98 4.68 0.08
N ASP A 14 -8.49 4.08 -1.00
CA ASP A 14 -9.53 4.69 -1.81
C ASP A 14 -10.93 4.41 -1.21
N ASN A 15 -11.99 4.84 -1.89
CA ASN A 15 -13.38 4.66 -1.44
C ASN A 15 -14.09 3.46 -2.09
N ALA A 16 -13.38 2.39 -2.50
CA ALA A 16 -14.07 1.22 -3.05
C ALA A 16 -14.97 0.55 -1.98
N GLY A 17 -16.08 -0.05 -2.39
CA GLY A 17 -17.15 -0.53 -1.48
C GLY A 17 -16.72 -1.46 -0.32
N PRO A 18 -15.69 -2.31 -0.46
CA PRO A 18 -15.15 -3.12 0.65
C PRO A 18 -14.27 -2.36 1.65
N HIS A 19 -13.87 -1.11 1.38
CA HIS A 19 -13.02 -0.32 2.27
C HIS A 19 -13.81 0.27 3.44
N VAL A 20 -13.12 0.41 4.57
CA VAL A 20 -13.67 0.92 5.83
C VAL A 20 -13.82 2.43 5.84
N LEU A 21 -14.68 2.97 6.71
CA LEU A 21 -14.77 4.41 6.92
C LEU A 21 -13.57 4.91 7.74
N GLU A 22 -13.30 6.22 7.69
CA GLU A 22 -12.21 6.82 8.48
C GLU A 22 -12.42 6.70 9.99
N ASP A 23 -13.69 6.69 10.43
CA ASP A 23 -14.17 6.65 11.80
C ASP A 23 -14.72 5.26 12.20
N ASP A 24 -14.24 4.19 11.55
CA ASP A 24 -14.60 2.82 11.88
C ASP A 24 -14.11 2.42 13.28
N SER A 25 -15.04 2.38 14.24
CA SER A 25 -14.74 2.08 15.65
C SER A 25 -14.14 0.68 15.90
N GLU A 26 -14.46 -0.33 15.08
CA GLU A 26 -13.87 -1.66 15.24
C GLU A 26 -12.39 -1.62 14.85
N LEU A 27 -12.09 -0.90 13.78
CA LEU A 27 -10.73 -0.71 13.34
C LEU A 27 -9.92 0.19 14.28
N GLU A 28 -10.49 1.26 14.84
CA GLU A 28 -9.81 2.09 15.84
C GLU A 28 -9.41 1.28 17.08
N ALA A 29 -10.31 0.39 17.54
CA ALA A 29 -10.04 -0.50 18.64
C ALA A 29 -8.92 -1.50 18.30
N ALA A 30 -8.99 -2.14 17.13
CA ALA A 30 -7.97 -3.06 16.65
C ALA A 30 -6.60 -2.38 16.46
N GLY A 31 -6.60 -1.17 15.91
CA GLY A 31 -5.43 -0.33 15.65
C GLY A 31 -4.74 0.20 16.91
N SER A 32 -5.41 0.09 18.06
CA SER A 32 -4.87 0.49 19.37
C SER A 32 -4.23 -0.66 20.15
N ILE A 33 -4.44 -1.92 19.72
CA ILE A 33 -3.88 -3.10 20.38
C ILE A 33 -2.36 -3.01 20.44
N GLY A 34 -1.75 -3.26 21.60
CA GLY A 34 -0.29 -3.23 21.75
C GLY A 34 0.34 -1.83 21.81
N GLY A 35 -0.48 -0.79 21.97
CA GLY A 35 -0.04 0.61 22.10
C GLY A 35 0.29 1.28 20.77
N TRP A 36 -0.27 0.75 19.67
CA TRP A 36 -0.25 1.41 18.37
C TRP A 36 -1.31 2.51 18.32
N MET A 37 -1.18 3.41 17.36
CA MET A 37 -2.20 4.41 17.05
C MET A 37 -2.37 4.42 15.54
N ILE A 38 -3.24 3.56 15.02
CA ILE A 38 -3.51 3.43 13.59
C ILE A 38 -4.78 4.22 13.26
N GLN A 39 -4.72 5.07 12.23
CA GLN A 39 -5.86 5.84 11.74
C GLN A 39 -6.00 5.66 10.23
N MET A 40 -7.24 5.45 9.77
CA MET A 40 -7.53 5.37 8.34
C MET A 40 -7.69 6.77 7.75
N ARG A 41 -7.28 6.90 6.50
CA ARG A 41 -7.55 8.06 5.66
C ARG A 41 -8.08 7.61 4.30
N CYS A 42 -9.22 8.13 3.94
CA CYS A 42 -9.86 7.88 2.66
C CYS A 42 -9.48 9.00 1.70
N GLN A 43 -9.12 8.62 0.47
CA GLN A 43 -8.85 9.60 -0.56
C GLN A 43 -10.12 10.36 -0.97
N PRO A 44 -10.01 11.61 -1.45
CA PRO A 44 -11.15 12.29 -2.04
C PRO A 44 -11.74 11.48 -3.22
N PRO A 45 -13.08 11.42 -3.38
CA PRO A 45 -13.70 10.68 -4.47
C PRO A 45 -13.15 11.06 -5.85
N ARG A 46 -12.97 10.07 -6.73
CA ARG A 46 -12.49 10.23 -8.12
C ARG A 46 -11.13 10.95 -8.22
N SER A 47 -10.24 10.70 -7.27
CA SER A 47 -8.89 11.28 -7.28
C SER A 47 -7.80 10.22 -7.48
N PRO A 48 -7.76 9.56 -8.66
CA PRO A 48 -6.80 8.50 -8.94
C PRO A 48 -5.35 9.00 -8.85
N ASP A 49 -5.13 10.31 -9.02
CA ASP A 49 -3.81 10.94 -8.96
C ASP A 49 -3.19 10.98 -7.56
N PHE A 50 -3.97 10.68 -6.51
CA PHE A 50 -3.50 10.60 -5.12
C PHE A 50 -3.23 9.16 -4.65
N ASN A 51 -3.54 8.13 -5.45
CA ASN A 51 -3.21 6.76 -5.07
C ASN A 51 -1.75 6.42 -5.41
N VAL A 52 -0.85 6.73 -4.48
CA VAL A 52 0.59 6.42 -4.58
C VAL A 52 0.84 4.93 -4.88
N LEU A 53 -0.01 4.04 -4.35
CA LEU A 53 0.12 2.60 -4.58
C LEU A 53 -0.10 2.26 -6.05
N ASP A 54 -1.16 2.77 -6.67
CA ASP A 54 -1.45 2.50 -8.09
C ASP A 54 -0.47 3.23 -9.02
N LEU A 55 -0.18 4.49 -8.73
CA LEU A 55 0.57 5.36 -9.64
C LEU A 55 2.05 4.98 -9.72
N GLY A 56 2.65 4.61 -8.60
CA GLY A 56 4.09 4.39 -8.51
C GLY A 56 4.47 3.01 -7.98
N TYR A 57 3.85 2.58 -6.89
CA TYR A 57 4.33 1.42 -6.15
C TYR A 57 4.08 0.11 -6.92
N PHE A 58 2.81 -0.18 -7.23
CA PHE A 58 2.41 -1.37 -7.97
C PHE A 58 2.88 -1.30 -9.42
N SER A 59 2.81 -0.13 -10.06
CA SER A 59 3.31 0.04 -11.43
C SER A 59 4.81 -0.29 -11.55
N SER A 60 5.62 0.07 -10.55
CA SER A 60 7.05 -0.29 -10.50
C SER A 60 7.28 -1.80 -10.40
N ILE A 61 6.53 -2.48 -9.52
CA ILE A 61 6.60 -3.95 -9.36
C ILE A 61 6.15 -4.64 -10.64
N GLN A 62 5.04 -4.18 -11.21
CA GLN A 62 4.45 -4.73 -12.41
C GLN A 62 5.39 -4.61 -13.61
N ALA A 63 6.14 -3.51 -13.73
CA ALA A 63 7.12 -3.32 -14.79
C ALA A 63 8.25 -4.37 -14.81
N LEU A 64 8.63 -4.91 -13.64
CA LEU A 64 9.54 -6.06 -13.56
C LEU A 64 8.81 -7.38 -13.77
N GLN A 65 7.64 -7.56 -13.15
CA GLN A 65 6.84 -8.77 -13.28
C GLN A 65 6.50 -9.07 -14.75
N TYR A 66 6.16 -8.07 -15.57
CA TYR A 66 5.84 -8.21 -17.00
C TYR A 66 6.96 -8.81 -17.85
N ARG A 67 8.20 -8.83 -17.35
CA ARG A 67 9.33 -9.45 -18.05
C ARG A 67 9.36 -10.97 -17.89
N LYS A 68 8.49 -11.53 -17.05
CA LYS A 68 8.39 -12.95 -16.76
C LYS A 68 7.12 -13.52 -17.41
N ALA A 69 7.27 -14.60 -18.15
CA ALA A 69 6.13 -15.31 -18.73
C ALA A 69 5.43 -16.12 -17.63
N CYS A 70 4.16 -15.80 -17.38
CA CYS A 70 3.30 -16.46 -16.40
C CYS A 70 2.09 -17.03 -17.13
N TYR A 71 1.75 -18.30 -16.87
CA TYR A 71 0.66 -19.02 -17.57
C TYR A 71 -0.45 -19.48 -16.63
N ASP A 72 -0.25 -19.27 -15.33
CA ASP A 72 -1.20 -19.60 -14.28
C ASP A 72 -1.03 -18.65 -13.09
N THR A 73 -2.00 -18.65 -12.19
CA THR A 73 -2.02 -17.78 -11.01
C THR A 73 -0.81 -18.00 -10.10
N SER A 74 -0.34 -19.24 -9.94
CA SER A 74 0.81 -19.55 -9.09
C SER A 74 2.09 -18.92 -9.63
N SER A 75 2.35 -19.06 -10.93
CA SER A 75 3.48 -18.46 -11.62
C SER A 75 3.43 -16.93 -11.60
N LEU A 76 2.22 -16.35 -11.66
CA LEU A 76 2.03 -14.90 -11.51
C LEU A 76 2.36 -14.42 -10.09
N ILE A 77 1.86 -15.12 -9.06
CA ILE A 77 2.16 -14.81 -7.66
C ILE A 77 3.68 -14.87 -7.44
N THR A 78 4.34 -15.95 -7.87
CA THR A 78 5.80 -16.07 -7.78
C THR A 78 6.52 -14.90 -8.47
N ALA A 79 6.11 -14.55 -9.69
CA ALA A 79 6.74 -13.47 -10.44
C ALA A 79 6.58 -12.10 -9.74
N VAL A 80 5.42 -11.80 -9.15
CA VAL A 80 5.19 -10.58 -8.35
C VAL A 80 6.08 -10.57 -7.11
N HIS A 81 6.14 -11.68 -6.37
CA HIS A 81 6.98 -11.80 -5.18
C HIS A 81 8.46 -11.58 -5.51
N GLU A 82 8.97 -12.21 -6.56
CA GLU A 82 10.35 -12.02 -6.99
C GLU A 82 10.61 -10.58 -7.46
N ALA A 83 9.69 -9.97 -8.22
CA ALA A 83 9.82 -8.58 -8.65
C ALA A 83 9.87 -7.61 -7.46
N PHE A 84 9.08 -7.88 -6.42
CA PHE A 84 9.12 -7.11 -5.17
C PHE A 84 10.46 -7.25 -4.44
N GLN A 85 11.05 -8.45 -4.39
CA GLN A 85 12.36 -8.67 -3.77
C GLN A 85 13.52 -8.09 -4.59
N GLU A 86 13.41 -8.10 -5.91
CA GLU A 86 14.43 -7.58 -6.83
C GLU A 86 14.45 -6.05 -6.86
N LEU A 87 13.30 -5.40 -6.69
CA LEU A 87 13.23 -3.94 -6.65
C LEU A 87 13.95 -3.40 -5.41
N ARG A 88 14.85 -2.46 -5.66
CA ARG A 88 15.46 -1.67 -4.59
C ARG A 88 14.38 -0.90 -3.85
N TRP A 89 14.36 -1.03 -2.53
CA TRP A 89 13.39 -0.33 -1.68
C TRP A 89 13.41 1.19 -1.89
N GLN A 90 14.55 1.79 -2.22
CA GLN A 90 14.65 3.23 -2.52
C GLN A 90 13.85 3.64 -3.76
N THR A 91 13.65 2.74 -4.72
CA THR A 91 12.79 3.00 -5.88
C THR A 91 11.34 3.11 -5.44
N LEU A 92 10.90 2.22 -4.56
CA LEU A 92 9.55 2.20 -4.01
C LEU A 92 9.31 3.36 -3.03
N ASP A 93 10.31 3.71 -2.22
CA ASP A 93 10.26 4.81 -1.26
C ASP A 93 10.09 6.17 -1.96
N LYS A 94 10.73 6.37 -3.13
CA LYS A 94 10.55 7.58 -3.93
C LYS A 94 9.10 7.86 -4.28
N CYS A 95 8.27 6.82 -4.48
CA CYS A 95 6.84 6.99 -4.77
C CYS A 95 6.11 7.80 -3.69
N PHE A 96 6.58 7.75 -2.44
CA PHE A 96 6.01 8.47 -1.30
C PHE A 96 6.63 9.85 -1.04
N VAL A 97 7.76 10.17 -1.67
CA VAL A 97 8.53 11.41 -1.41
C VAL A 97 8.41 12.42 -2.57
N THR A 98 8.15 11.97 -3.79
CA THR A 98 8.13 12.83 -4.99
C THR A 98 6.75 13.28 -5.45
N LYS A 99 5.70 13.09 -4.64
CA LYS A 99 4.34 13.54 -4.94
C LYS A 99 3.83 14.51 -3.88
#